data_AF-A0A3N4VLW8-F1
#
_entry.id   AF-A0A3N4VLW8-F1
#
_cell.length_a   1.000
_cell.length_b   1.000
_cell.length_c   1.000
_cell.angle_alpha   90.00
_cell.angle_beta   90.00
_cell.angle_gamma   90.00
#
_symmetry.space_group_name_H-M   'P 1'
#
loop_
_entity.id
_entity.type
_entity.pdbx_description
1 polymer ?
#
loop_
_entity_poly.entity_id
_entity_poly.type
_entity_poly.pdbx_seq_one_letter_code
_entity_poly.pdbx_strand_id
1 'polypeptide(L)'
;MILFAGDPHGSYAHLYPIVQAHNDVALIILGDLQLTTPTELDKLAQYCDIWFIHGNHDSKTVTAFDSIWGSHWKERNLHGRVVDIQGYRIAGLGGVFRGHIWMPPHRPMFFDPIHYCQYSPQERIWRGGVPLRHRSSIFPSDIEQLETQKADILITHEAPRPHPQGFARLNQLARKMGVNKIFHGHHHDNFDYRPINRNKYCEIFNIGFRSLADIDGNYLLVGVDDRDIK
;
A
#
# COMPACT_ATOMS: atom_id res chain seq x y z
N MET A 1 18.17 7.39 -2.68
CA MET A 1 17.55 6.41 -3.60
C MET A 1 16.18 6.02 -3.05
N ILE A 2 15.13 5.99 -3.88
CA ILE A 2 13.80 5.52 -3.46
C ILE A 2 13.62 4.09 -3.97
N LEU A 3 13.24 3.18 -3.06
CA LEU A 3 12.94 1.78 -3.33
C LEU A 3 11.49 1.46 -2.97
N PHE A 4 10.86 0.60 -3.76
CA PHE A 4 9.51 0.10 -3.55
C PHE A 4 9.58 -1.40 -3.28
N ALA A 5 9.05 -1.83 -2.13
CA ALA A 5 9.02 -3.23 -1.70
C ALA A 5 7.59 -3.76 -1.68
N GLY A 6 7.40 -4.92 -2.31
CA GLY A 6 6.11 -5.59 -2.41
C GLY A 6 5.95 -6.69 -1.36
N ASP A 7 4.79 -6.71 -0.72
CA ASP A 7 4.25 -7.83 0.06
C ASP A 7 5.32 -8.63 0.86
N PRO A 8 5.95 -8.06 1.92
CA PRO A 8 6.96 -8.78 2.72
C PRO A 8 6.40 -10.00 3.45
N HIS A 9 5.12 -9.95 3.86
CA HIS A 9 4.44 -11.01 4.62
C HIS A 9 5.22 -11.44 5.88
N GLY A 10 5.75 -10.45 6.62
CA GLY A 10 6.47 -10.68 7.86
C GLY A 10 7.92 -11.15 7.70
N SER A 11 8.44 -11.29 6.48
CA SER A 11 9.87 -11.58 6.23
C SER A 11 10.52 -10.45 5.43
N TYR A 12 11.58 -9.90 6.01
CA TYR A 12 12.28 -8.73 5.48
C TYR A 12 13.75 -9.02 5.16
N ALA A 13 14.20 -10.26 5.37
CA ALA A 13 15.60 -10.67 5.21
C ALA A 13 16.18 -10.27 3.85
N HIS A 14 15.38 -10.38 2.78
CA HIS A 14 15.75 -10.04 1.41
C HIS A 14 16.07 -8.55 1.20
N LEU A 15 15.57 -7.66 2.06
CA LEU A 15 15.79 -6.21 1.95
C LEU A 15 17.14 -5.78 2.55
N TYR A 16 17.60 -6.44 3.61
CA TYR A 16 18.81 -6.04 4.35
C TYR A 16 20.06 -5.90 3.46
N PRO A 17 20.42 -6.87 2.60
CA PRO A 17 21.61 -6.74 1.76
C PRO A 17 21.60 -5.48 0.89
N ILE A 18 20.43 -5.06 0.42
CA ILE A 18 20.28 -3.88 -0.44
C ILE A 18 20.34 -2.60 0.40
N VAL A 19 19.55 -2.49 1.47
CA VAL A 19 19.54 -1.25 2.28
C VAL A 19 20.86 -1.02 3.03
N GLN A 20 21.63 -2.08 3.32
CA GLN A 20 22.96 -1.96 3.93
C GLN A 20 24.06 -1.57 2.93
N ALA A 21 23.87 -1.87 1.64
CA ALA A 21 24.84 -1.57 0.60
C ALA A 21 24.75 -0.14 0.06
N HIS A 22 23.66 0.58 0.38
CA HIS A 22 23.38 1.91 -0.12
C HIS A 22 23.12 2.90 1.01
N ASN A 23 23.58 4.15 0.84
CA ASN A 23 23.26 5.25 1.76
C ASN A 23 22.02 6.01 1.27
N ASP A 24 21.37 6.74 2.19
CA ASP A 24 20.22 7.61 1.90
C ASP A 24 19.09 6.91 1.13
N VAL A 25 18.75 5.69 1.57
CA VAL A 25 17.63 4.91 1.01
C VAL A 25 16.32 5.36 1.65
N ALA A 26 15.33 5.70 0.83
CA ALA A 26 13.93 5.76 1.23
C ALA A 26 13.24 4.46 0.78
N LEU A 27 12.80 3.65 1.73
CA LEU A 27 12.13 2.37 1.47
C LEU A 27 10.62 2.53 1.63
N ILE A 28 9.86 2.25 0.57
CA ILE A 28 8.41 2.37 0.54
C ILE A 28 7.79 0.98 0.40
N ILE A 29 7.04 0.54 1.43
CA ILE A 29 6.43 -0.79 1.46
C ILE A 29 4.97 -0.73 1.03
N LEU A 30 4.59 -1.54 0.04
CA LEU A 30 3.29 -1.48 -0.65
C LEU A 30 2.19 -2.33 0.01
N GLY A 31 2.22 -2.44 1.33
CA GLY A 31 1.24 -3.22 2.10
C GLY A 31 1.73 -4.61 2.50
N ASP A 32 0.83 -5.32 3.18
CA ASP A 32 1.02 -6.66 3.72
C ASP A 32 2.36 -6.83 4.47
N LEU A 33 2.59 -5.88 5.37
CA LEU A 33 3.73 -5.89 6.28
C LEU A 33 3.68 -7.14 7.18
N GLN A 34 2.47 -7.49 7.66
CA GLN A 34 2.24 -8.65 8.54
C GLN A 34 3.14 -8.70 9.76
N LEU A 35 3.39 -7.54 10.37
CA LEU A 35 4.18 -7.43 11.58
C LEU A 35 3.53 -8.22 12.73
N THR A 36 4.37 -8.85 13.55
CA THR A 36 3.96 -9.37 14.87
C THR A 36 4.38 -8.44 16.01
N THR A 37 5.39 -7.59 15.75
CA THR A 37 5.89 -6.53 16.62
C THR A 37 6.46 -5.40 15.74
N PRO A 38 6.63 -4.17 16.24
CA PRO A 38 7.28 -3.09 15.49
C PRO A 38 8.79 -3.31 15.27
N THR A 39 9.41 -4.25 15.98
CA THR A 39 10.86 -4.45 16.04
C THR A 39 11.53 -4.65 14.68
N GLU A 40 10.85 -5.27 13.73
CA GLU A 40 11.44 -5.51 12.41
C GLU A 40 11.59 -4.21 11.61
N LEU A 41 10.61 -3.32 11.68
CA LEU A 41 10.75 -1.97 11.12
C LEU A 41 11.78 -1.15 11.89
N ASP A 42 11.83 -1.26 13.22
CA ASP A 42 12.84 -0.57 14.05
C ASP A 42 14.27 -0.92 13.62
N LYS A 43 14.52 -2.18 13.25
CA LYS A 43 15.82 -2.64 12.74
C LYS A 43 16.11 -2.12 11.34
N LEU A 44 15.15 -2.23 10.42
CA LEU A 44 15.33 -1.72 9.04
C LEU A 44 15.56 -0.20 9.03
N ALA A 45 14.93 0.54 9.95
CA ALA A 45 15.03 1.99 10.08
C ALA A 45 16.45 2.48 10.41
N GLN A 46 17.33 1.58 10.87
CA GLN A 46 18.73 1.89 11.10
C GLN A 46 19.51 2.09 9.79
N TYR A 47 18.96 1.61 8.66
CA TYR A 47 19.62 1.63 7.36
C TYR A 47 18.88 2.46 6.30
N CYS A 48 17.60 2.78 6.53
CA CYS A 48 16.78 3.50 5.56
C CYS A 48 15.64 4.29 6.20
N ASP A 49 15.16 5.33 5.52
CA ASP A 49 13.93 6.05 5.88
C ASP A 49 12.72 5.27 5.36
N ILE A 50 11.89 4.76 6.27
CA ILE A 50 10.79 3.85 5.91
C ILE A 50 9.47 4.60 5.84
N TRP A 51 8.76 4.37 4.75
CA TRP A 51 7.37 4.74 4.54
C TRP A 51 6.58 3.51 4.07
N PHE A 52 5.27 3.51 4.27
CA PHE A 52 4.46 2.39 3.80
C PHE A 52 3.01 2.78 3.61
N ILE A 53 2.28 1.94 2.89
CA ILE A 53 0.83 1.82 3.01
C ILE A 53 0.53 0.47 3.65
N HIS A 54 -0.64 0.34 4.26
CA HIS A 54 -1.09 -0.94 4.80
C HIS A 54 -1.78 -1.77 3.71
N GLY A 55 -1.67 -3.09 3.79
CA GLY A 55 -2.42 -4.03 2.97
C GLY A 55 -3.58 -4.67 3.73
N ASN A 56 -4.18 -5.72 3.17
CA ASN A 56 -5.30 -6.40 3.82
C ASN A 56 -4.89 -7.39 4.92
N HIS A 57 -3.63 -7.80 4.98
CA HIS A 57 -3.15 -8.66 6.05
C HIS A 57 -2.83 -7.88 7.34
N ASP A 58 -2.60 -6.58 7.24
CA ASP A 58 -2.24 -5.72 8.39
C ASP A 58 -3.41 -5.47 9.36
N SER A 59 -4.63 -5.84 8.96
CA SER A 59 -5.80 -5.82 9.83
C SER A 59 -6.48 -7.20 9.94
N LYS A 60 -5.73 -8.30 9.77
CA LYS A 60 -6.25 -9.66 10.01
C LYS A 60 -6.24 -10.06 11.48
N THR A 61 -5.25 -9.58 12.23
CA THR A 61 -5.10 -9.86 13.66
C THR A 61 -4.93 -8.56 14.43
N VAL A 62 -5.33 -8.56 15.70
CA VAL A 62 -5.13 -7.41 16.59
C VAL A 62 -3.64 -7.11 16.72
N THR A 63 -2.79 -8.13 16.79
CA THR A 63 -1.33 -7.99 16.86
C THR A 63 -0.74 -7.26 15.66
N ALA A 64 -1.14 -7.62 14.43
CA ALA A 64 -0.65 -6.96 13.23
C ALA A 64 -1.08 -5.49 13.18
N PHE A 65 -2.34 -5.24 13.53
CA PHE A 65 -2.86 -3.88 13.61
C PHE A 65 -2.14 -3.06 14.69
N ASP A 66 -2.00 -3.60 15.90
CA ASP A 66 -1.38 -2.89 17.02
C ASP A 66 0.13 -2.67 16.81
N SER A 67 0.81 -3.52 16.04
CA SER A 67 2.22 -3.32 15.66
C SER A 67 2.41 -2.05 14.80
N ILE A 68 1.40 -1.66 14.02
CA ILE A 68 1.42 -0.45 13.19
C ILE A 68 0.77 0.72 13.94
N TRP A 69 -0.52 0.61 14.25
CA TRP A 69 -1.33 1.70 14.78
C TRP A 69 -1.18 1.91 16.30
N GLY A 70 -0.71 0.90 17.02
CA GLY A 70 -0.36 0.99 18.44
C GLY A 70 1.09 1.43 18.70
N SER A 71 1.88 1.65 17.65
CA SER A 71 3.28 2.08 17.74
C SER A 71 3.51 3.43 17.06
N HIS A 72 4.75 3.92 17.11
CA HIS A 72 5.14 5.16 16.42
C HIS A 72 5.10 5.02 14.89
N TRP A 73 5.11 3.79 14.36
CA TRP A 73 5.07 3.53 12.92
C TRP A 73 3.81 4.01 12.22
N LYS A 74 2.71 4.22 12.96
CA LYS A 74 1.50 4.86 12.41
C LYS A 74 1.77 6.18 11.70
N GLU A 75 2.80 6.92 12.14
CA GLU A 75 3.18 8.23 11.59
C GLU A 75 3.90 8.12 10.24
N ARG A 76 4.30 6.91 9.83
CA ARG A 76 4.95 6.61 8.54
C ARG A 76 4.01 5.95 7.52
N ASN A 77 2.75 5.71 7.88
CA ASN A 77 1.74 5.23 6.95
C ASN A 77 1.25 6.37 6.01
N LEU A 78 1.32 6.18 4.70
CA LEU A 78 0.99 7.17 3.68
C LEU A 78 -0.50 7.18 3.28
N HIS A 79 -1.31 6.23 3.77
CA HIS A 79 -2.74 6.17 3.41
C HIS A 79 -3.46 7.51 3.68
N GLY A 80 -4.11 8.05 2.65
CA GLY A 80 -4.93 9.28 2.71
C GLY A 80 -4.15 10.59 2.56
N ARG A 81 -2.82 10.56 2.36
CA ARG A 81 -2.00 11.77 2.29
C ARG A 81 -0.91 11.71 1.23
N VAL A 82 -0.36 12.90 0.94
CA VAL A 82 0.81 13.12 0.10
C VAL A 82 1.99 13.55 0.98
N VAL A 83 3.15 12.94 0.78
CA VAL A 83 4.40 13.29 1.48
C VAL A 83 5.50 13.51 0.45
N ASP A 84 6.35 14.51 0.70
CA ASP A 84 7.54 14.76 -0.09
C ASP A 84 8.68 13.83 0.37
N ILE A 85 9.11 12.92 -0.50
CA ILE A 85 10.15 11.93 -0.22
C ILE A 85 11.21 12.07 -1.29
N GLN A 86 12.41 12.50 -0.88
CA GLN A 86 13.56 12.76 -1.77
C GLN A 86 13.21 13.59 -3.03
N GLY A 87 12.35 14.60 -2.87
CA GLY A 87 11.95 15.53 -3.95
C GLY A 87 10.77 15.05 -4.82
N TYR A 88 10.13 13.94 -4.46
CA TYR A 88 8.92 13.45 -5.12
C TYR A 88 7.73 13.55 -4.18
N ARG A 89 6.60 14.06 -4.69
CA ARG A 89 5.32 14.01 -3.97
C ARG A 89 4.70 12.63 -4.15
N ILE A 90 4.68 11.85 -3.07
CA ILE A 90 4.17 10.47 -3.09
C ILE A 90 2.85 10.40 -2.32
N ALA A 91 1.78 10.05 -3.03
CA ALA A 91 0.46 9.80 -2.47
C ALA A 91 0.29 8.33 -2.09
N GLY A 92 -0.30 8.05 -0.93
CA GLY A 92 -0.61 6.67 -0.52
C GLY A 92 -2.10 6.37 -0.42
N LEU A 93 -2.52 5.24 -0.97
CA LEU A 93 -3.83 4.63 -0.73
C LEU A 93 -3.66 3.16 -0.36
N GLY A 94 -3.50 2.90 0.94
CA GLY A 94 -3.52 1.55 1.49
C GLY A 94 -4.92 0.91 1.54
N GLY A 95 -4.95 -0.39 1.81
CA GLY A 95 -6.16 -1.18 1.97
C GLY A 95 -6.65 -1.81 0.66
N VAL A 96 -7.82 -2.44 0.73
CA VAL A 96 -8.47 -3.17 -0.38
C VAL A 96 -9.93 -2.82 -0.53
N PHE A 97 -10.49 -3.02 -1.72
CA PHE A 97 -11.93 -2.89 -1.92
C PHE A 97 -12.67 -4.09 -1.32
N ARG A 98 -13.82 -3.85 -0.68
CA ARG A 98 -14.62 -4.90 -0.05
C ARG A 98 -16.09 -4.65 -0.31
N GLY A 99 -16.82 -5.63 -0.85
CA GLY A 99 -18.25 -5.47 -1.17
C GLY A 99 -19.14 -4.99 -0.02
N HIS A 100 -18.79 -5.32 1.23
CA HIS A 100 -19.50 -4.84 2.43
C HIS A 100 -19.34 -3.32 2.67
N ILE A 101 -18.34 -2.69 2.05
CA ILE A 101 -18.06 -1.26 2.13
C ILE A 101 -18.30 -0.63 0.76
N TRP A 102 -17.47 -1.03 -0.21
CA TRP A 102 -17.50 -0.56 -1.58
C TRP A 102 -16.72 -1.51 -2.50
N MET A 103 -17.33 -1.88 -3.64
CA MET A 103 -16.69 -2.66 -4.70
C MET A 103 -16.94 -1.95 -6.05
N PRO A 104 -16.05 -1.04 -6.49
CA PRO A 104 -16.20 -0.33 -7.75
C PRO A 104 -16.38 -1.30 -8.94
N PRO A 105 -17.21 -0.97 -9.94
CA PRO A 105 -17.88 0.32 -10.16
C PRO A 105 -19.25 0.44 -9.46
N HIS A 106 -19.64 -0.51 -8.61
CA HIS A 106 -20.92 -0.45 -7.90
C HIS A 106 -20.96 0.71 -6.91
N ARG A 107 -22.17 1.12 -6.54
CA ARG A 107 -22.38 2.14 -5.52
C ARG A 107 -21.80 1.67 -4.18
N PRO A 108 -21.16 2.57 -3.40
CA PRO A 108 -20.71 2.23 -2.06
C PRO A 108 -21.90 1.99 -1.13
N MET A 109 -21.75 1.04 -0.22
CA MET A 109 -22.68 0.84 0.90
C MET A 109 -22.46 1.91 1.97
N PHE A 110 -21.19 2.25 2.21
CA PHE A 110 -20.79 3.26 3.18
C PHE A 110 -19.75 4.21 2.58
N PHE A 111 -19.89 5.49 2.89
CA PHE A 111 -19.05 6.55 2.33
C PHE A 111 -17.72 6.71 3.08
N ASP A 112 -17.78 6.57 4.40
CA ASP A 112 -16.64 6.70 5.30
C ASP A 112 -16.82 5.80 6.54
N PRO A 113 -15.80 5.68 7.42
CA PRO A 113 -15.91 4.90 8.64
C PRO A 113 -17.01 5.36 9.61
N ILE A 114 -17.33 6.65 9.65
CA ILE A 114 -18.36 7.22 10.54
C ILE A 114 -19.74 6.76 10.08
N HIS A 115 -20.02 6.89 8.78
CA HIS A 115 -21.22 6.40 8.13
C HIS A 115 -21.39 4.89 8.40
N TYR A 116 -20.34 4.07 8.28
CA TYR A 116 -20.42 2.66 8.66
C TYR A 116 -20.87 2.48 10.11
N CYS A 117 -20.26 3.20 11.06
CA CYS A 117 -20.53 3.03 12.48
C CYS A 117 -21.94 3.50 12.88
N GLN A 118 -22.48 4.54 12.24
CA GLN A 118 -23.84 5.04 12.50
C GLN A 118 -24.93 4.02 12.18
N TYR A 119 -24.68 3.14 11.22
CA TYR A 119 -25.64 2.14 10.74
C TYR A 119 -25.27 0.71 11.16
N SER A 120 -24.26 0.56 12.02
CA SER A 120 -23.81 -0.74 12.51
C SER A 120 -24.23 -0.96 13.97
N PRO A 121 -24.69 -2.17 14.34
CA PRO A 121 -24.90 -2.53 15.73
C PRO A 121 -23.62 -2.35 16.56
N GLN A 122 -23.78 -1.96 17.84
CA GLN A 122 -22.66 -1.65 18.73
C GLN A 122 -21.68 -2.83 18.88
N GLU A 123 -22.17 -4.06 18.85
CA GLU A 123 -21.35 -5.29 18.91
C GLU A 123 -20.42 -5.49 17.70
N ARG A 124 -20.64 -4.79 16.58
CA ARG A 124 -19.73 -4.77 15.43
C ARG A 124 -18.67 -3.68 15.55
N ILE A 125 -18.84 -2.71 16.45
CA ILE A 125 -17.91 -1.60 16.63
C ILE A 125 -16.69 -2.12 17.38
N TRP A 126 -15.51 -1.95 16.79
CA TRP A 126 -14.24 -2.38 17.37
C TRP A 126 -13.41 -1.17 17.74
N ARG A 127 -13.15 -1.00 19.05
CA ARG A 127 -12.37 0.12 19.63
C ARG A 127 -12.80 1.49 19.07
N GLY A 128 -14.10 1.76 19.11
CA GLY A 128 -14.67 3.05 18.69
C GLY A 128 -14.67 3.32 17.18
N GLY A 129 -14.48 2.30 16.34
CA GLY A 129 -14.61 2.45 14.90
C GLY A 129 -15.03 1.15 14.21
N VAL A 130 -14.79 1.08 12.90
CA VAL A 130 -15.15 -0.08 12.08
C VAL A 130 -14.51 -1.38 12.62
N PRO A 131 -15.12 -2.55 12.37
CA PRO A 131 -14.53 -3.84 12.69
C PRO A 131 -13.08 -3.92 12.22
N LEU A 132 -12.25 -4.68 12.94
CA LEU A 132 -10.83 -4.82 12.63
C LEU A 132 -10.55 -5.09 11.13
N ARG A 133 -11.28 -6.01 10.51
CA ARG A 133 -11.19 -6.33 9.07
C ARG A 133 -11.41 -5.12 8.15
N HIS A 134 -12.24 -4.17 8.58
CA HIS A 134 -12.58 -2.98 7.81
C HIS A 134 -11.65 -1.80 8.05
N ARG A 135 -10.67 -1.93 8.95
CA ARG A 135 -9.59 -0.96 9.11
C ARG A 135 -8.67 -0.87 7.90
N SER A 136 -8.64 -1.92 7.07
CA SER A 136 -7.95 -1.95 5.78
C SER A 136 -8.90 -1.89 4.57
N SER A 137 -10.13 -1.42 4.73
CA SER A 137 -11.06 -1.27 3.59
C SER A 137 -10.95 0.12 3.01
N ILE A 138 -10.92 0.22 1.69
CA ILE A 138 -10.96 1.52 1.00
C ILE A 138 -12.41 2.03 1.01
N PHE A 139 -12.61 3.20 1.58
CA PHE A 139 -13.85 3.96 1.55
C PHE A 139 -13.83 5.01 0.42
N PRO A 140 -14.99 5.43 -0.10
CA PRO A 140 -15.08 6.55 -1.04
C PRO A 140 -14.38 7.83 -0.56
N SER A 141 -14.52 8.16 0.72
CA SER A 141 -13.88 9.31 1.36
C SER A 141 -12.35 9.32 1.24
N ASP A 142 -11.69 8.16 1.34
CA ASP A 142 -10.24 8.04 1.18
C ASP A 142 -9.80 8.49 -0.22
N ILE A 143 -10.59 8.13 -1.25
CA ILE A 143 -10.34 8.53 -2.64
C ILE A 143 -10.64 10.01 -2.83
N GLU A 144 -11.79 10.49 -2.35
CA GLU A 144 -12.17 11.89 -2.54
C GLU A 144 -11.18 12.86 -1.88
N GLN A 145 -10.65 12.51 -0.70
CA GLN A 145 -9.61 13.30 -0.05
C GLN A 145 -8.35 13.40 -0.91
N LEU A 146 -7.87 12.28 -1.47
CA LEU A 146 -6.69 12.27 -2.33
C LEU A 146 -6.92 12.96 -3.69
N GLU A 147 -8.13 12.86 -4.26
CA GLU A 147 -8.47 13.50 -5.55
C GLU A 147 -8.27 15.02 -5.55
N THR A 148 -8.32 15.66 -4.38
CA THR A 148 -8.09 17.11 -4.21
C THR A 148 -6.61 17.51 -4.16
N GLN A 149 -5.70 16.54 -4.06
CA GLN A 149 -4.27 16.75 -3.92
C GLN A 149 -3.53 16.53 -5.24
N LYS A 150 -2.24 16.89 -5.26
CA LYS A 150 -1.33 16.63 -6.40
C LYS A 150 -0.17 15.78 -5.96
N ALA A 151 0.20 14.81 -6.79
CA ALA A 151 1.31 13.91 -6.54
C ALA A 151 1.97 13.51 -7.85
N ASP A 152 3.26 13.18 -7.78
CA ASP A 152 4.02 12.66 -8.90
C ASP A 152 3.84 11.13 -8.97
N ILE A 153 3.82 10.48 -7.80
CA ILE A 153 3.69 9.02 -7.63
C ILE A 153 2.46 8.70 -6.78
N LEU A 154 1.70 7.68 -7.19
CA LEU A 154 0.65 7.07 -6.37
C LEU A 154 1.08 5.65 -6.00
N ILE A 155 1.10 5.35 -4.71
CA ILE A 155 1.26 3.98 -4.21
C ILE A 155 -0.09 3.44 -3.75
N THR A 156 -0.46 2.25 -4.21
CA THR A 156 -1.69 1.55 -3.83
C THR A 156 -1.37 0.12 -3.42
N HIS A 157 -2.18 -0.49 -2.56
CA HIS A 157 -2.04 -1.93 -2.34
C HIS A 157 -2.76 -2.69 -3.47
N GLU A 158 -4.03 -2.33 -3.72
CA GLU A 158 -4.81 -2.81 -4.87
C GLU A 158 -4.24 -2.41 -6.23
N ALA A 159 -4.44 -3.26 -7.23
CA ALA A 159 -3.99 -2.98 -8.59
C ALA A 159 -4.94 -2.02 -9.34
N PRO A 160 -4.40 -1.09 -10.15
CA PRO A 160 -5.18 -0.35 -11.14
C PRO A 160 -5.47 -1.23 -12.38
N ARG A 161 -6.35 -0.79 -13.27
CA ARG A 161 -6.42 -1.36 -14.62
C ARG A 161 -5.14 -0.97 -15.40
N PRO A 162 -4.68 -1.77 -16.38
CA PRO A 162 -5.32 -2.92 -17.01
C PRO A 162 -5.09 -4.28 -16.34
N HIS A 163 -4.66 -4.34 -15.07
CA HIS A 163 -4.56 -5.62 -14.36
C HIS A 163 -5.88 -6.41 -14.47
N PRO A 164 -5.85 -7.74 -14.63
CA PRO A 164 -7.06 -8.55 -14.73
C PRO A 164 -7.98 -8.40 -13.51
N GLN A 165 -7.39 -8.18 -12.32
CA GLN A 165 -8.10 -7.95 -11.07
C GLN A 165 -8.14 -6.47 -10.67
N GLY A 166 -7.73 -5.57 -11.57
CA GLY A 166 -7.50 -4.17 -11.26
C GLY A 166 -8.72 -3.27 -11.34
N PHE A 167 -8.65 -2.16 -10.61
CA PHE A 167 -9.76 -1.22 -10.45
C PHE A 167 -9.53 0.06 -11.27
N ALA A 168 -10.48 0.35 -12.17
CA ALA A 168 -10.46 1.58 -12.97
C ALA A 168 -10.50 2.85 -12.11
N ARG A 169 -11.02 2.73 -10.88
CA ARG A 169 -11.11 3.84 -9.93
C ARG A 169 -9.73 4.36 -9.53
N LEU A 170 -8.72 3.49 -9.43
CA LEU A 170 -7.35 3.88 -9.12
C LEU A 170 -6.71 4.65 -10.28
N ASN A 171 -6.99 4.26 -11.53
CA ASN A 171 -6.56 5.04 -12.70
C ASN A 171 -7.18 6.44 -12.72
N GLN A 172 -8.47 6.55 -12.33
CA GLN A 172 -9.15 7.85 -12.26
C GLN A 172 -8.55 8.74 -11.18
N LEU A 173 -8.23 8.17 -10.01
CA LEU A 173 -7.54 8.85 -8.93
C LEU A 173 -6.19 9.40 -9.41
N ALA A 174 -5.34 8.53 -9.99
CA ALA A 174 -4.04 8.94 -10.52
C ALA A 174 -4.17 10.11 -11.52
N ARG A 175 -5.13 10.02 -12.46
CA ARG A 175 -5.39 11.10 -13.43
C ARG A 175 -5.79 12.42 -12.75
N LYS A 176 -6.69 12.39 -11.76
CA LYS A 176 -7.13 13.61 -11.05
C LYS A 176 -5.98 14.27 -10.26
N MET A 177 -5.11 13.45 -9.68
CA MET A 177 -3.94 13.90 -8.94
C MET A 177 -2.79 14.37 -9.84
N GLY A 178 -2.83 14.06 -11.15
CA GLY A 178 -1.74 14.37 -12.07
C GLY A 178 -0.54 13.44 -11.93
N VAL A 179 -0.76 12.24 -11.42
CA VAL A 179 0.27 11.21 -11.17
C VAL A 179 0.79 10.65 -12.49
N ASN A 180 2.09 10.45 -12.57
CA ASN A 180 2.77 9.86 -13.73
C ASN A 180 3.36 8.46 -13.47
N LYS A 181 3.42 7.99 -12.22
CA LYS A 181 3.80 6.61 -11.88
C LYS A 181 2.89 6.03 -10.80
N ILE A 182 2.44 4.79 -11.00
CA ILE A 182 1.72 4.00 -10.00
C ILE A 182 2.56 2.79 -9.62
N PHE A 183 2.75 2.58 -8.32
CA PHE A 183 3.32 1.34 -7.79
C PHE A 183 2.26 0.63 -6.95
N HIS A 184 2.08 -0.67 -7.17
CA HIS A 184 1.18 -1.48 -6.34
C HIS A 184 1.72 -2.85 -5.99
N GLY A 185 1.10 -3.51 -5.00
CA GLY A 185 1.40 -4.89 -4.60
C GLY A 185 0.17 -5.81 -4.70
N HIS A 186 -0.14 -6.54 -3.62
CA HIS A 186 -1.34 -7.34 -3.36
C HIS A 186 -1.46 -8.66 -4.14
N HIS A 187 -1.12 -8.68 -5.43
CA HIS A 187 -1.36 -9.86 -6.27
C HIS A 187 -0.21 -10.88 -6.28
N HIS A 188 0.90 -10.56 -5.59
CA HIS A 188 2.07 -11.42 -5.40
C HIS A 188 2.81 -11.81 -6.70
N ASP A 189 2.38 -11.31 -7.85
CA ASP A 189 3.03 -11.45 -9.13
C ASP A 189 3.77 -10.16 -9.51
N ASN A 190 4.69 -10.23 -10.47
CA ASN A 190 5.40 -9.06 -11.00
C ASN A 190 4.84 -8.73 -12.38
N PHE A 191 3.55 -8.39 -12.41
CA PHE A 191 2.78 -8.22 -13.65
C PHE A 191 3.40 -7.12 -14.54
N ASP A 192 3.75 -7.49 -15.79
CA ASP A 192 4.32 -6.56 -16.75
C ASP A 192 3.24 -5.78 -17.51
N TYR A 193 3.14 -4.49 -17.20
CA TYR A 193 2.20 -3.58 -17.85
C TYR A 193 2.69 -3.04 -19.20
N ARG A 194 4.00 -3.08 -19.50
CA ARG A 194 4.56 -2.50 -20.73
C ARG A 194 3.85 -2.94 -22.02
N PRO A 195 3.48 -4.22 -22.22
CA PRO A 195 2.81 -4.64 -23.45
C PRO A 195 1.34 -4.18 -23.54
N ILE A 196 0.69 -3.81 -22.43
CA ILE A 196 -0.76 -3.57 -22.40
C ILE A 196 -1.18 -2.18 -21.91
N ASN A 197 -0.29 -1.44 -21.25
CA ASN A 197 -0.58 -0.10 -20.76
C ASN A 197 -0.61 0.88 -21.92
N ARG A 198 -1.82 1.31 -22.28
CA ARG A 198 -2.04 2.29 -23.36
C ARG A 198 -1.88 3.74 -22.89
N ASN A 199 -1.81 3.98 -21.58
CA ASN A 199 -1.64 5.32 -21.04
C ASN A 199 -0.16 5.69 -21.00
N LYS A 200 0.29 6.49 -21.98
CA LYS A 200 1.68 6.95 -22.06
C LYS A 200 2.06 8.01 -21.02
N TYR A 201 1.09 8.57 -20.31
CA TYR A 201 1.32 9.62 -19.32
C TYR A 201 1.43 9.07 -17.88
N CYS A 202 1.14 7.78 -17.69
CA CYS A 202 1.17 7.16 -16.38
C CYS A 202 1.69 5.72 -16.48
N GLU A 203 2.90 5.50 -15.99
CA GLU A 203 3.51 4.17 -15.89
C GLU A 203 2.95 3.42 -14.69
N ILE A 204 2.90 2.09 -14.77
CA ILE A 204 2.31 1.24 -13.74
C ILE A 204 3.27 0.08 -13.49
N PHE A 205 3.57 -0.15 -12.21
CA PHE A 205 4.50 -1.17 -11.75
C PHE A 205 3.83 -2.02 -10.67
N ASN A 206 3.88 -3.34 -10.82
CA ASN A 206 3.39 -4.30 -9.83
C ASN A 206 4.58 -4.90 -9.07
N ILE A 207 4.88 -4.40 -7.88
CA ILE A 207 5.95 -4.96 -7.06
C ILE A 207 5.36 -6.13 -6.28
N GLY A 208 5.61 -7.34 -6.78
CA GLY A 208 5.04 -8.56 -6.25
C GLY A 208 5.69 -9.06 -4.96
N PHE A 209 5.39 -10.32 -4.62
CA PHE A 209 5.78 -10.95 -3.36
C PHE A 209 7.29 -10.88 -3.12
N ARG A 210 7.68 -10.12 -2.08
CA ARG A 210 9.08 -9.93 -1.68
C ARG A 210 9.98 -9.52 -2.86
N SER A 211 9.41 -8.73 -3.75
CA SER A 211 10.12 -8.05 -4.82
C SER A 211 10.56 -6.66 -4.36
N LEU A 212 11.57 -6.14 -5.03
CA LEU A 212 12.13 -4.83 -4.77
C LEU A 212 12.44 -4.15 -6.10
N ALA A 213 11.97 -2.92 -6.28
CA ALA A 213 12.27 -2.12 -7.45
C ALA A 213 12.70 -0.70 -7.07
N ASP A 214 13.42 -0.04 -7.97
CA ASP A 214 13.72 1.39 -7.85
C ASP A 214 12.54 2.26 -8.34
N ILE A 215 12.73 3.57 -8.25
CA ILE A 215 11.76 4.58 -8.70
C ILE A 215 11.46 4.58 -10.20
N ASP A 216 12.32 3.96 -11.01
CA ASP A 216 12.10 3.80 -12.45
C ASP A 216 11.47 2.45 -12.80
N GLY A 217 11.13 1.66 -11.77
CA GLY A 217 10.49 0.36 -11.92
C GLY A 217 11.46 -0.74 -12.35
N ASN A 218 12.78 -0.52 -12.24
CA ASN A 218 13.76 -1.57 -12.46
C ASN A 218 13.80 -2.47 -11.23
N TYR A 219 13.62 -3.77 -11.42
CA TYR A 219 13.70 -4.74 -10.32
C TYR A 219 15.14 -4.98 -9.89
N LEU A 220 15.38 -4.85 -8.60
CA LEU A 220 16.59 -5.30 -7.92
C LEU A 220 16.42 -6.76 -7.45
N LEU A 221 15.20 -7.13 -7.05
CA LEU A 221 14.82 -8.48 -6.61
C LEU A 221 13.43 -8.80 -7.13
N VAL A 222 13.20 -10.07 -7.53
CA VAL A 222 11.92 -10.54 -8.06
C VAL A 222 11.54 -11.83 -7.34
N GLY A 223 10.44 -11.82 -6.59
CA GLY A 223 9.80 -13.05 -6.11
C GLY A 223 10.65 -13.88 -5.14
N VAL A 224 11.26 -13.27 -4.12
CA VAL A 224 12.10 -14.00 -3.16
C VAL A 224 11.25 -14.89 -2.25
N ASP A 225 11.07 -16.14 -2.65
CA ASP A 225 10.35 -17.14 -1.87
C ASP A 225 11.32 -18.14 -1.21
N ASP A 226 11.52 -17.97 0.09
CA ASP A 226 12.34 -18.86 0.93
C ASP A 226 11.51 -19.97 1.60
N ARG A 227 10.20 -20.07 1.31
CA ARG A 227 9.32 -21.07 1.94
C ARG A 227 9.64 -22.49 1.48
N ASP A 228 10.18 -22.65 0.28
CA ASP A 228 10.59 -23.95 -0.27
C ASP A 228 12.01 -24.37 0.19
N ILE A 229 12.70 -23.53 0.98
CA ILE A 229 14.08 -23.78 1.46
C ILE A 229 14.09 -24.46 2.85
N LYS A 230 12.92 -24.83 3.38
CA LYS A 230 12.77 -25.48 4.70
C LYS A 230 12.50 -26.98 4.62
#